data_AF-A0A2Z6LMU8-F1
#
_entry.id   AF-A0A2Z6LMU8-F1
#
_cell.length_a   1.000
_cell.length_b   1.000
_cell.length_c   1.000
_cell.angle_alpha   90.00
_cell.angle_beta   90.00
_cell.angle_gamma   90.00
#
_symmetry.space_group_name_H-M   'P 1'
#
loop_
_entity.id
_entity.type
_entity.pdbx_description
1 polymer ?
#
loop_
_entity_poly.entity_id
_entity_poly.type
_entity_poly.pdbx_seq_one_letter_code
_entity_poly.pdbx_strand_id
1 'polypeptide(L)'
;MHLGTPYCFHCGDIVETTLHVLRDCPLVMLVVWMNLVPQHLREGFFTAELHNWITINIEQPKWSHYWATTVHALWEWRNKALHYDDFVMFVKPWEVICSRVKHYYSYTRVQTIAGLSNNNVEYIRWKPPDDGSVRLNTDGASKRVGFAGCGGVLRGDNSSWICGFMRD
;
A
#
# COMPACT_ATOMS: atom_id res chain seq x y z
N MET A 1 -16.17 8.13 -16.04
CA MET A 1 -15.39 7.98 -14.80
C MET A 1 -14.40 9.14 -14.77
N HIS A 2 -14.68 10.21 -14.01
CA HIS A 2 -13.73 11.32 -13.86
C HIS A 2 -12.63 10.82 -12.93
N LEU A 3 -11.63 10.13 -13.50
CA LEU A 3 -10.35 9.97 -12.81
C LEU A 3 -9.86 11.41 -12.56
N GLY A 4 -9.61 11.75 -11.29
CA GLY A 4 -9.23 13.11 -10.89
C GLY A 4 -8.02 13.63 -11.67
N THR A 5 -7.67 14.90 -11.43
CA THR A 5 -6.49 15.49 -12.06
C THR A 5 -5.24 14.66 -11.72
N PRO A 6 -4.26 14.53 -12.64
CA PRO A 6 -3.07 13.70 -12.42
C PRO A 6 -2.08 14.32 -11.43
N TYR A 7 -2.48 15.38 -10.73
CA TYR A 7 -1.60 16.19 -9.91
C TYR A 7 -1.78 15.89 -8.44
N CYS A 8 -0.70 16.05 -7.70
CA CYS A 8 -0.71 15.80 -6.28
C CYS A 8 -1.59 16.82 -5.55
N PHE A 9 -2.57 16.33 -4.78
CA PHE A 9 -3.47 17.17 -3.98
C PHE A 9 -2.73 18.14 -3.04
N HIS A 10 -1.56 17.74 -2.55
CA HIS A 10 -0.73 18.57 -1.65
C HIS A 10 0.22 19.50 -2.41
N CYS A 11 0.83 19.03 -3.51
CA CYS A 11 1.85 19.81 -4.23
C CYS A 11 1.28 20.69 -5.34
N GLY A 12 0.00 20.53 -5.68
CA GLY A 12 -0.71 21.33 -6.67
C GLY A 12 -0.36 20.94 -8.10
N ASP A 13 0.85 21.30 -8.55
CA ASP A 13 1.24 21.26 -9.97
C ASP A 13 2.15 20.09 -10.34
N ILE A 14 2.53 19.26 -9.35
CA ILE A 14 3.41 18.12 -9.58
C ILE A 14 2.58 16.90 -9.98
N VAL A 15 2.91 16.31 -11.13
CA VAL A 15 2.32 15.04 -11.57
C VAL A 15 2.59 13.97 -10.53
N GLU A 16 1.52 13.32 -10.13
CA GLU A 16 1.55 12.35 -9.07
C GLU A 16 1.94 10.97 -9.57
N THR A 17 3.22 10.65 -9.47
CA THR A 17 3.75 9.31 -9.75
C THR A 17 3.72 8.44 -8.49
N THR A 18 3.85 7.12 -8.66
CA THR A 18 3.97 6.17 -7.52
C THR A 18 5.09 6.57 -6.55
N LEU A 19 6.24 6.99 -7.07
CA LEU A 19 7.36 7.49 -6.26
C LEU A 19 7.02 8.82 -5.58
N HIS A 20 6.32 9.73 -6.27
CA HIS A 20 5.89 10.97 -5.66
C HIS A 20 4.98 10.71 -4.46
N VAL A 21 4.00 9.81 -4.60
CA VAL A 21 3.10 9.44 -3.51
C VAL A 21 3.82 8.78 -2.34
N LEU A 22 4.72 7.86 -2.62
CA LEU A 22 5.29 6.98 -1.60
C LEU A 22 6.62 7.48 -1.04
N ARG A 23 7.28 8.45 -1.69
CA ARG A 23 8.64 8.87 -1.35
C ARG A 23 8.89 10.37 -1.47
N ASP A 24 8.57 10.98 -2.61
CA ASP A 24 9.11 12.31 -2.97
C ASP A 24 8.20 13.49 -2.58
N CYS A 25 6.91 13.26 -2.35
CA CYS A 25 6.00 14.31 -1.88
C CYS A 25 6.52 14.87 -0.54
N PRO A 26 6.66 16.21 -0.38
CA PRO A 26 7.20 16.80 0.84
C PRO A 26 6.49 16.37 2.12
N LEU A 27 5.17 16.20 2.06
CA LEU A 27 4.35 15.71 3.17
C LEU A 27 4.76 14.30 3.64
N VAL A 28 5.28 13.49 2.73
CA VAL A 28 5.74 12.11 2.99
C VAL A 28 7.24 12.08 3.29
N MET A 29 8.03 12.74 2.43
CA MET A 29 9.48 12.82 2.52
C MET A 29 9.94 13.42 3.86
N LEU A 30 9.46 14.64 4.18
CA LEU A 30 9.95 15.39 5.34
C LEU A 30 9.41 14.83 6.65
N VAL A 31 8.14 14.42 6.66
CA VAL A 31 7.47 14.03 7.90
C VAL A 31 7.81 12.60 8.30
N VAL A 32 8.00 11.69 7.33
CA VAL A 32 8.19 10.26 7.59
C VAL A 32 9.61 9.81 7.28
N TRP A 33 10.04 9.90 6.02
CA TRP A 33 11.28 9.28 5.58
C TRP A 33 12.53 9.91 6.19
N MET A 34 12.56 11.24 6.38
CA MET A 34 13.69 11.90 7.03
C MET A 34 13.91 11.45 8.49
N ASN A 35 12.87 10.99 9.17
CA ASN A 35 12.96 10.48 10.54
C ASN A 35 13.24 8.97 10.62
N LEU A 36 12.96 8.21 9.56
CA LEU A 36 13.15 6.75 9.51
C LEU A 36 14.45 6.34 8.81
N VAL A 37 14.88 7.06 7.77
CA VAL A 37 16.04 6.72 6.96
C VAL A 37 17.30 7.40 7.53
N PRO A 38 18.33 6.61 7.92
CA PRO A 38 19.61 7.15 8.38
C PRO A 38 20.24 8.07 7.34
N GLN A 39 20.87 9.16 7.80
CA GLN A 39 21.41 10.21 6.91
C GLN A 39 22.31 9.69 5.79
N HIS A 40 23.19 8.73 6.09
CA HIS A 40 24.13 8.15 5.12
C HIS A 40 23.47 7.29 4.03
N LEU A 41 22.21 6.87 4.20
CA LEU A 41 21.47 6.08 3.20
C LEU A 41 20.50 6.93 2.37
N ARG A 42 20.29 8.21 2.73
CA ARG A 42 19.27 9.06 2.12
C ARG A 42 19.53 9.33 0.65
N GLU A 43 20.79 9.55 0.27
CA GLU A 43 21.15 9.83 -1.12
C GLU A 43 20.72 8.68 -2.05
N GLY A 44 21.14 7.44 -1.76
CA GLY A 44 20.73 6.27 -2.53
C GLY A 44 19.22 5.99 -2.45
N PHE A 45 18.57 6.31 -1.33
CA PHE A 45 17.13 6.08 -1.15
C PHE A 45 16.27 7.02 -2.01
N PHE A 46 16.59 8.31 -2.04
CA PHE A 46 15.79 9.32 -2.76
C PHE A 46 16.14 9.43 -4.24
N THR A 47 17.30 8.93 -4.67
CA THR A 47 17.71 8.95 -6.09
C THR A 47 17.35 7.67 -6.85
N ALA A 48 17.02 6.57 -6.16
CA ALA A 48 16.74 5.30 -6.82
C ALA A 48 15.46 5.33 -7.68
N GLU A 49 15.50 4.70 -8.86
CA GLU A 49 14.30 4.44 -9.67
C GLU A 49 13.34 3.46 -8.97
N LEU A 50 12.05 3.46 -9.32
CA LEU A 50 11.00 2.73 -8.59
C LEU A 50 11.34 1.25 -8.37
N HIS A 51 11.78 0.55 -9.42
CA HIS A 51 12.12 -0.87 -9.32
C HIS A 51 13.32 -1.10 -8.40
N ASN A 52 14.39 -0.32 -8.59
CA ASN A 52 15.60 -0.41 -7.76
C ASN A 52 15.32 -0.04 -6.30
N TRP A 53 14.47 0.97 -6.09
CA TRP A 53 14.03 1.41 -4.77
C TRP A 53 13.30 0.29 -4.04
N ILE A 54 12.41 -0.45 -4.70
CA ILE A 54 11.74 -1.61 -4.11
C ILE A 54 12.76 -2.69 -3.72
N THR A 55 13.66 -3.05 -4.65
CA THR A 55 14.66 -4.12 -4.45
C THR A 55 15.58 -3.83 -3.27
N ILE A 56 16.22 -2.65 -3.25
CA ILE A 56 17.17 -2.26 -2.19
C ILE A 56 16.52 -2.26 -0.82
N ASN A 57 15.24 -1.91 -0.72
CA ASN A 57 14.53 -1.84 0.56
C ASN A 57 14.00 -3.20 1.03
N ILE A 58 13.54 -4.07 0.12
CA ILE A 58 13.02 -5.40 0.47
C ILE A 58 14.15 -6.36 0.87
N GLU A 59 15.31 -6.26 0.24
CA GLU A 59 16.41 -7.20 0.45
C GLU A 59 17.16 -6.98 1.78
N GLN A 60 16.93 -5.86 2.47
CA GLN A 60 17.57 -5.57 3.75
C GLN A 60 16.82 -6.20 4.93
N PRO A 61 17.42 -7.16 5.66
CA PRO A 61 16.77 -7.82 6.79
C PRO A 61 16.42 -6.81 7.89
N LYS A 62 15.25 -7.00 8.52
CA LYS A 62 14.64 -6.09 9.52
C LYS A 62 14.17 -4.75 8.94
N TRP A 63 14.97 -4.08 8.11
CA TRP A 63 14.58 -2.83 7.45
C TRP A 63 13.38 -3.01 6.54
N SER A 64 13.33 -4.12 5.78
CA SER A 64 12.22 -4.44 4.88
C SER A 64 10.85 -4.37 5.56
N HIS A 65 10.75 -4.77 6.83
CA HIS A 65 9.52 -4.70 7.60
C HIS A 65 9.11 -3.26 7.92
N TYR A 66 10.07 -2.41 8.30
CA TYR A 66 9.83 -0.98 8.52
C TYR A 66 9.45 -0.29 7.22
N TRP A 67 10.19 -0.54 6.14
CA TRP A 67 9.90 0.03 4.83
C TRP A 67 8.51 -0.37 4.32
N ALA A 68 8.18 -1.66 4.32
CA ALA A 68 6.88 -2.15 3.84
C ALA A 68 5.72 -1.62 4.68
N THR A 69 5.88 -1.58 6.01
CA THR A 69 4.88 -1.00 6.92
C THR A 69 4.71 0.50 6.68
N THR A 70 5.81 1.21 6.38
CA THR A 70 5.78 2.64 6.04
C THR A 70 5.03 2.88 4.74
N VAL A 71 5.38 2.16 3.67
CA VAL A 71 4.69 2.26 2.36
C VAL A 71 3.19 2.02 2.50
N HIS A 72 2.80 0.98 3.27
CA HIS A 72 1.40 0.69 3.52
C HIS A 72 0.69 1.81 4.31
N ALA A 73 1.33 2.33 5.37
CA ALA A 73 0.79 3.43 6.15
C ALA A 73 0.62 4.71 5.33
N LEU A 74 1.59 5.03 4.46
CA LEU A 74 1.53 6.19 3.57
C LEU A 74 0.35 6.11 2.60
N TRP A 75 0.16 4.94 1.98
CA TRP A 75 -1.00 4.69 1.13
C TRP A 75 -2.33 4.84 1.90
N GLU A 76 -2.41 4.27 3.11
CA GLU A 76 -3.60 4.37 3.97
C GLU A 76 -3.91 5.83 4.35
N TRP A 77 -2.92 6.58 4.83
CA TRP A 77 -3.10 7.96 5.27
C TRP A 77 -3.43 8.90 4.13
N ARG A 78 -2.85 8.67 2.96
CA ARG A 78 -3.23 9.38 1.74
C ARG A 78 -4.71 9.16 1.40
N ASN A 79 -5.15 7.91 1.38
CA ASN A 79 -6.56 7.61 1.07
C ASN A 79 -7.48 8.24 2.12
N LYS A 80 -7.06 8.25 3.40
CA LYS A 80 -7.80 8.96 4.44
C LYS A 80 -7.88 10.45 4.17
N ALA A 81 -6.76 11.11 3.85
CA ALA A 81 -6.72 12.53 3.54
C ALA A 81 -7.58 12.93 2.33
N LEU A 82 -7.79 12.03 1.36
CA LEU A 82 -8.61 12.29 0.18
C LEU A 82 -10.11 12.02 0.39
N HIS A 83 -10.47 11.09 1.28
CA HIS A 83 -11.84 10.60 1.42
C HIS A 83 -12.51 10.95 2.76
N TYR A 84 -11.76 11.48 3.71
CA TYR A 84 -12.23 11.82 5.05
C TYR A 84 -11.78 13.23 5.43
N ASP A 85 -12.72 14.17 5.43
CA ASP A 85 -12.47 15.59 5.71
C ASP A 85 -11.93 15.85 7.14
N ASP A 86 -12.14 14.91 8.06
CA ASP A 86 -11.69 14.98 9.46
C ASP A 86 -10.30 14.37 9.68
N PHE A 87 -9.68 13.78 8.65
CA PHE A 87 -8.37 13.18 8.81
C PHE A 87 -7.26 14.23 8.90
N VAL A 88 -6.53 14.20 10.02
CA VAL A 88 -5.33 15.01 10.23
C VAL A 88 -4.12 14.08 10.39
N MET A 89 -3.03 14.42 9.71
CA MET A 89 -1.77 13.66 9.82
C MET A 89 -1.25 13.69 11.27
N PHE A 90 -0.66 12.58 11.71
CA PHE A 90 -0.06 12.50 13.04
C PHE A 90 1.12 13.46 13.18
N VAL A 91 1.33 13.99 14.39
CA VAL A 91 2.50 14.85 14.70
C VAL A 91 3.82 14.08 14.58
N LYS A 92 3.80 12.79 14.94
CA LYS A 92 4.96 11.89 14.89
C LYS A 92 4.63 10.56 14.18
N PRO A 93 4.45 10.56 12.86
CA PRO A 93 4.00 9.38 12.13
C PRO A 93 5.02 8.23 12.16
N TRP A 94 6.31 8.53 12.29
CA TRP A 94 7.35 7.50 12.44
C TRP A 94 7.19 6.68 13.74
N GLU A 95 6.71 7.28 14.84
CA GLU A 95 6.44 6.56 16.09
C GLU A 95 5.25 5.60 15.92
N VAL A 96 4.22 6.01 15.18
CA VAL A 96 3.07 5.16 14.84
C VAL A 96 3.52 3.96 13.99
N ILE A 97 4.37 4.18 12.99
CA ILE A 97 4.95 3.11 12.16
C ILE A 97 5.78 2.15 13.01
N CYS A 98 6.68 2.67 13.84
CA CYS A 98 7.49 1.86 14.76
C CYS A 98 6.61 1.02 15.69
N SER A 99 5.50 1.58 16.19
CA SER A 99 4.53 0.84 16.99
C SER A 99 3.85 -0.27 16.18
N ARG A 100 3.37 0.02 14.96
CA ARG A 100 2.78 -0.98 14.05
C ARG A 100 3.73 -2.15 13.81
N VAL A 101 5.00 -1.87 13.49
CA VAL A 101 6.03 -2.90 13.29
C VAL A 101 6.19 -3.77 14.55
N LYS A 102 6.29 -3.16 15.74
CA LYS A 102 6.36 -3.89 17.02
C LYS A 102 5.14 -4.78 17.26
N HIS A 103 3.94 -4.29 16.94
CA HIS A 103 2.70 -5.05 17.04
C HIS A 103 2.66 -6.24 16.08
N TYR A 104 3.10 -6.08 14.83
CA TYR A 104 3.22 -7.19 13.90
C TYR A 104 4.18 -8.26 14.43
N TYR A 105 5.35 -7.85 14.92
CA TYR A 105 6.32 -8.77 15.51
C TYR A 105 5.79 -9.50 16.75
N SER A 106 5.04 -8.84 17.62
CA SER A 106 4.47 -9.49 18.81
C SER A 106 3.39 -10.50 18.42
N TYR A 107 2.55 -10.17 17.44
CA TYR A 107 1.51 -11.06 16.94
C TYR A 107 2.08 -12.28 16.20
N THR A 108 3.09 -12.10 15.34
CA THR A 108 3.75 -13.23 14.65
C THR A 108 4.45 -14.16 15.64
N ARG A 109 5.03 -13.62 16.73
CA ARG A 109 5.61 -14.44 17.81
C ARG A 109 4.56 -15.28 18.52
N VAL A 110 3.41 -14.69 18.84
CA VAL A 110 2.28 -15.39 19.47
C VAL A 110 1.74 -16.49 18.54
N GLN A 111 1.60 -16.20 17.24
CA GLN A 111 1.18 -17.21 16.26
C GLN A 111 2.23 -18.31 16.02
N THR A 112 3.52 -18.01 16.09
CA THR A 112 4.58 -19.04 15.98
C THR A 112 4.54 -20.00 17.16
N ILE A 113 4.21 -19.51 18.37
CA ILE A 113 4.05 -20.33 19.57
C ILE A 113 2.74 -21.15 19.49
N ALA A 114 1.66 -20.56 18.97
CA ALA A 114 0.39 -21.25 18.76
C ALA A 114 0.40 -22.23 17.57
N GLY A 115 1.28 -22.00 16.58
CA GLY A 115 1.44 -22.78 15.34
C GLY A 115 2.34 -24.01 15.46
N LEU A 116 2.67 -24.44 16.69
CA LEU A 116 3.23 -25.78 16.95
C LEU A 116 2.18 -26.90 16.73
N SER A 117 0.94 -26.57 16.37
CA SER A 117 0.02 -27.54 15.79
C SER A 117 0.43 -27.84 14.36
N ASN A 118 0.44 -29.12 14.00
CA ASN A 118 0.85 -29.66 12.71
C ASN A 118 -0.12 -29.20 11.59
N ASN A 119 -0.05 -27.94 11.17
CA ASN A 119 -0.87 -27.38 10.12
C ASN A 119 -0.11 -27.51 8.80
N ASN A 120 -0.65 -28.30 7.88
CA ASN A 120 -0.19 -28.33 6.49
C ASN A 120 -0.42 -26.95 5.87
N VAL A 121 0.65 -26.19 5.67
CA VAL A 121 0.62 -24.93 4.94
C VAL A 121 0.61 -25.26 3.45
N GLU A 122 -0.56 -25.20 2.82
CA GLU A 122 -0.65 -25.18 1.36
C GLU A 122 -0.44 -23.76 0.85
N TYR A 123 0.57 -23.57 0.01
CA TYR A 123 0.77 -22.31 -0.69
C TYR A 123 -0.29 -22.16 -1.81
N ILE A 124 -1.38 -21.48 -1.50
CA ILE A 124 -2.36 -21.05 -2.51
C ILE A 124 -1.73 -19.92 -3.32
N ARG A 125 -1.07 -20.26 -4.43
CA ARG A 125 -0.62 -19.27 -5.42
C ARG A 125 -1.72 -19.06 -6.45
N TRP A 126 -1.99 -17.81 -6.78
CA TRP A 126 -2.81 -17.45 -7.93
C TRP A 126 -2.16 -17.98 -9.21
N LYS A 127 -2.88 -18.83 -9.95
CA LYS A 127 -2.52 -19.23 -11.31
C LYS A 127 -3.37 -18.43 -12.28
N PRO A 128 -2.76 -17.83 -13.32
CA PRO A 128 -3.54 -17.22 -14.38
C PRO A 128 -4.47 -18.27 -15.00
N PRO A 129 -5.72 -17.89 -15.33
CA PRO A 129 -6.61 -18.79 -16.04
C PRO A 129 -6.05 -19.10 -17.44
N ASP A 130 -6.48 -20.22 -18.02
CA ASP A 130 -6.11 -20.63 -19.36
C ASP A 130 -6.55 -19.59 -20.41
N ASP A 131 -5.85 -19.57 -21.55
CA ASP A 131 -6.17 -18.69 -22.68
C ASP A 131 -7.64 -18.83 -23.13
N GLY A 132 -8.28 -17.73 -23.50
CA GLY A 132 -9.72 -17.67 -23.78
C GLY A 132 -10.62 -17.48 -22.55
N SER A 133 -10.06 -17.46 -21.34
CA SER A 133 -10.82 -17.20 -20.10
C SER A 133 -11.05 -15.71 -19.85
N VAL A 134 -12.15 -15.38 -19.17
CA VAL A 134 -12.43 -14.03 -18.67
C VAL A 134 -12.06 -13.93 -17.19
N ARG A 135 -11.30 -12.90 -16.84
CA ARG A 135 -10.91 -12.59 -15.46
C ARG A 135 -11.94 -11.65 -14.84
N LEU A 136 -12.59 -12.10 -13.76
CA LEU A 136 -13.49 -11.28 -12.96
C LEU A 136 -12.75 -10.79 -11.71
N ASN A 137 -12.58 -9.48 -11.58
CA ASN A 137 -12.12 -8.84 -10.34
C ASN A 137 -13.33 -8.19 -9.67
N THR A 138 -13.57 -8.48 -8.40
CA THR A 138 -14.65 -7.86 -7.62
C THR A 138 -14.09 -7.21 -6.37
N ASP A 139 -14.66 -6.07 -5.99
CA ASP A 139 -14.38 -5.43 -4.70
C ASP A 139 -15.69 -4.96 -4.05
N GLY A 140 -15.68 -4.88 -2.72
CA GLY A 140 -16.80 -4.45 -1.91
C GLY A 140 -16.38 -3.35 -0.94
N ALA A 141 -17.16 -2.28 -0.86
CA ALA A 141 -16.95 -1.19 0.08
C ALA A 141 -18.12 -1.15 1.05
N SER A 142 -17.85 -1.13 2.35
CA SER A 142 -18.88 -1.07 3.39
C SER A 142 -18.55 0.02 4.40
N LYS A 143 -19.55 0.83 4.77
CA LYS A 143 -19.49 1.76 5.89
C LYS A 143 -20.11 1.10 7.11
N ARG A 144 -19.58 1.40 8.32
CA ARG A 144 -19.96 0.78 9.60
C ARG A 144 -21.46 0.62 9.85
N VAL A 145 -22.32 1.44 9.23
CA VAL A 145 -23.77 1.33 9.33
C VAL A 145 -24.42 1.55 7.95
N GLY A 146 -25.19 0.56 7.49
CA GLY A 146 -26.27 0.69 6.50
C GLY A 146 -25.90 0.83 5.03
N PHE A 147 -24.63 1.14 4.70
CA PHE A 147 -24.20 1.35 3.32
C PHE A 147 -23.13 0.34 2.92
N ALA A 148 -23.41 -0.43 1.88
CA ALA A 148 -22.46 -1.34 1.28
C ALA A 148 -22.65 -1.35 -0.23
N GLY A 149 -21.60 -0.98 -0.95
CA GLY A 149 -21.52 -1.13 -2.39
C GLY A 149 -20.61 -2.29 -2.78
N CYS A 150 -20.82 -2.83 -3.97
CA CYS A 150 -19.90 -3.75 -4.62
C CYS A 150 -19.72 -3.38 -6.07
N GLY A 151 -18.58 -3.73 -6.62
CA GLY A 151 -18.29 -3.52 -8.03
C GLY A 151 -17.34 -4.58 -8.54
N GLY A 152 -17.16 -4.56 -9.85
CA GLY A 152 -16.21 -5.46 -10.47
C GLY A 152 -15.92 -5.10 -11.90
N VAL A 153 -14.86 -5.73 -12.40
CA VAL A 153 -14.33 -5.54 -13.74
C VAL A 153 -14.07 -6.91 -14.35
N LEU A 154 -14.54 -7.09 -15.58
CA LEU A 154 -14.24 -8.23 -16.42
C LEU A 154 -13.13 -7.84 -17.39
N ARG A 155 -12.08 -8.67 -17.45
CA ARG A 155 -10.96 -8.51 -18.39
C ARG A 155 -10.77 -9.77 -19.22
N GLY A 156 -10.33 -9.60 -20.46
CA GLY A 156 -9.91 -10.71 -21.31
C GLY A 156 -8.65 -11.40 -20.77
N ASP A 157 -8.31 -12.52 -21.38
CA ASP A 157 -7.08 -13.28 -21.15
C ASP A 157 -5.81 -12.42 -21.30
N ASN A 158 -5.78 -11.50 -22.26
CA ASN A 158 -4.73 -10.50 -22.48
C ASN A 158 -4.85 -9.26 -21.58
N SER A 159 -5.67 -9.31 -20.53
CA SER A 159 -5.96 -8.19 -19.62
C SER A 159 -6.66 -6.97 -20.26
N SER A 160 -7.16 -7.11 -21.50
CA SER A 160 -8.00 -6.10 -22.15
C SER A 160 -9.30 -5.87 -21.37
N TRP A 161 -9.81 -4.64 -21.41
CA TRP A 161 -11.08 -4.30 -20.80
C TRP A 161 -12.24 -4.92 -21.60
N ILE A 162 -13.16 -5.62 -20.90
CA ILE A 162 -14.42 -6.10 -21.50
C ILE A 162 -15.58 -5.23 -20.99
N CYS A 163 -15.83 -5.24 -19.68
CA CYS A 163 -16.88 -4.43 -19.06
C CYS A 163 -16.66 -4.31 -17.54
N GLY A 164 -17.47 -3.48 -16.88
CA GLY A 164 -17.50 -3.35 -15.43
C GLY A 164 -18.92 -3.17 -14.92
N PHE A 165 -19.12 -3.46 -13.64
CA PHE A 165 -20.39 -3.30 -12.94
C PHE A 165 -20.17 -2.65 -11.57
N MET A 166 -21.21 -1.99 -11.07
CA MET A 166 -21.28 -1.50 -9.70
C MET A 166 -22.72 -1.62 -9.19
N ARG A 167 -22.87 -1.79 -7.89
CA ARG A 167 -24.13 -1.78 -7.15
C ARG A 167 -23.87 -1.11 -5.81
N ASP A 168 -24.70 -0.14 -5.46
CA ASP A 168 -24.65 0.59 -4.19
C ASP A 168 -25.83 0.20 -3.27
#